data_AF-A0A9C8VZM1-F1
#
_entry.id   AF-A0A9C8VZM1-F1
#
_cell.length_a   1.000
_cell.length_b   1.000
_cell.length_c   1.000
_cell.angle_alpha   90.00
_cell.angle_beta   90.00
_cell.angle_gamma   90.00
#
_symmetry.space_group_name_H-M   'P 1'
#
loop_
_entity.id
_entity.type
_entity.pdbx_description
1 polymer ?
#
loop_
_entity_poly.entity_id
_entity_poly.type
_entity_poly.pdbx_seq_one_letter_code
_entity_poly.pdbx_strand_id
1 'polypeptide(L)' 'MKSDRPRPRIGFFDMAGCEGCQLAILDCEDIFLELVDLVEIAEFREAMSETAPRFDIAFVEGSIHREIDVERLRD' A
#
# COMPACT_ATOMS: atom_id res chain seq x y z
N MET A 1 -5.38 16.54 -15.66
CA MET A 1 -5.53 17.81 -14.92
C MET A 1 -5.16 17.53 -13.47
N LYS A 2 -3.99 17.96 -13.00
CA LYS A 2 -3.56 17.67 -11.62
C LYS A 2 -4.43 18.49 -10.66
N SER A 3 -5.11 17.79 -9.75
CA SER A 3 -5.99 18.38 -8.74
C SER A 3 -5.17 19.21 -7.76
N ASP A 4 -5.63 20.40 -7.39
CA ASP A 4 -4.99 21.32 -6.43
C ASP A 4 -5.15 20.85 -4.95
N ARG A 5 -5.60 19.60 -4.76
CA ARG A 5 -5.67 18.96 -3.43
C ARG A 5 -4.41 18.12 -3.22
N PRO A 6 -3.88 18.08 -1.98
CA PRO A 6 -2.77 17.18 -1.65
C PRO A 6 -3.16 15.75 -2.04
N ARG A 7 -2.23 15.05 -2.70
CA ARG A 7 -2.41 13.64 -3.06
C ARG A 7 -2.55 12.82 -1.77
N PRO A 8 -3.53 11.93 -1.66
CA PRO A 8 -3.65 11.06 -0.50
C PRO A 8 -2.40 10.19 -0.39
N ARG A 9 -1.90 10.05 0.84
CA ARG A 9 -0.77 9.20 1.16
C ARG A 9 -1.29 7.79 1.37
N ILE A 10 -0.73 6.81 0.67
CA ILE A 10 -1.18 5.42 0.75
C ILE A 10 -0.07 4.49 1.24
N GLY A 11 -0.46 3.42 1.93
CA GLY A 11 0.43 2.35 2.37
C GLY A 11 -0.08 0.96 1.99
N PHE A 12 0.83 0.03 1.71
CA PHE A 12 0.54 -1.37 1.40
C PHE A 12 1.10 -2.27 2.50
N PHE A 13 0.26 -3.17 3.02
CA PHE A 13 0.58 -4.02 4.16
C PHE A 13 0.08 -5.44 3.94
N ASP A 14 0.85 -6.42 4.44
CA ASP A 14 0.55 -7.84 4.36
C ASP A 14 0.32 -8.46 5.75
N MET A 15 -0.55 -9.47 5.78
CA MET A 15 -0.74 -10.37 6.92
C MET A 15 -0.33 -11.80 6.52
N ALA A 16 -1.13 -12.83 6.80
CA ALA A 16 -0.87 -14.16 6.27
C ALA A 16 -1.27 -14.23 4.78
N GLY A 17 -0.29 -14.00 3.91
CA GLY A 17 -0.39 -14.03 2.44
C GLY A 17 0.95 -14.27 1.76
N CYS A 18 0.98 -14.19 0.44
CA CYS A 18 2.18 -14.34 -0.39
C CYS A 18 2.60 -13.06 -1.12
N GLU A 19 2.01 -11.92 -0.75
CA GLU A 19 2.26 -10.61 -1.37
C GLU A 19 1.87 -10.53 -2.86
N GLY A 20 1.09 -11.51 -3.34
CA GLY A 20 0.68 -11.61 -4.74
C GLY A 20 -0.25 -10.48 -5.21
N CYS A 21 -1.10 -9.93 -4.33
CA CYS A 21 -1.94 -8.80 -4.72
C CYS A 21 -1.10 -7.53 -4.88
N GLN A 22 -0.12 -7.33 -4.01
CA GLN A 22 0.85 -6.24 -4.11
C GLN A 22 1.69 -6.32 -5.40
N LEU A 23 2.22 -7.50 -5.72
CA LEU A 23 2.96 -7.70 -6.97
C LEU A 23 2.09 -7.45 -8.21
N ALA A 24 0.81 -7.83 -8.17
CA ALA A 24 -0.13 -7.56 -9.27
C ALA A 24 -0.33 -6.05 -9.51
N ILE A 25 -0.23 -5.22 -8.48
CA ILE A 25 -0.29 -3.75 -8.62
C ILE A 25 0.95 -3.23 -9.35
N LEU A 26 2.13 -3.79 -9.08
CA LEU A 26 3.37 -3.41 -9.78
C LEU A 26 3.37 -3.88 -11.24
N ASP A 27 2.66 -4.96 -11.55
CA ASP A 27 2.49 -5.51 -12.90
C ASP A 27 1.45 -4.75 -13.75
N CYS A 28 0.81 -3.71 -13.20
CA CYS A 28 -0.22 -2.93 -13.89
C CYS A 28 0.32 -1.92 -14.93
N GLU A 29 1.60 -1.98 -15.30
CA GLU A 29 2.25 -1.19 -16.37
C GLU A 29 1.78 0.28 -16.45
N ASP A 30 1.10 0.67 -17.52
CA ASP A 30 0.62 2.05 -17.74
C ASP A 30 -0.35 2.53 -16.64
N ILE A 31 -1.18 1.63 -16.10
CA ILE A 31 -2.13 1.95 -15.02
C ILE A 31 -1.38 2.26 -13.73
N PHE A 32 -0.22 1.63 -13.48
CA PHE A 32 0.60 1.95 -12.32
C PHE A 32 1.13 3.39 -12.38
N LEU A 33 1.49 3.88 -13.58
CA LEU A 33 1.91 5.27 -13.77
C LEU A 33 0.78 6.26 -13.50
N GLU A 34 -0.45 5.94 -13.89
CA GLU A 34 -1.62 6.74 -13.55
C GLU A 34 -1.88 6.75 -12.04
N LEU A 35 -1.71 5.61 -11.36
CA LEU A 35 -1.87 5.50 -9.91
C LEU A 35 -0.90 6.43 -9.17
N VAL A 36 0.39 6.41 -9.50
CA VAL A 36 1.39 7.26 -8.82
C VAL A 36 1.21 8.76 -9.10
N ASP A 37 0.49 9.13 -10.17
CA ASP A 37 0.09 10.51 -10.42
C ASP A 37 -1.08 10.96 -9.51
N LEU A 38 -1.90 10.02 -9.04
CA LEU A 38 -3.07 10.29 -8.19
C LEU A 38 -2.76 10.27 -6.69
N VAL A 39 -1.74 9.51 -6.28
CA VAL A 39 -1.43 9.26 -4.85
C VAL A 39 0.04 9.54 -4.52
N GLU A 40 0.35 9.61 -3.24
CA GLU A 40 1.73 9.51 -2.73
C GLU A 40 1.90 8.13 -2.08
N ILE A 41 2.77 7.28 -2.63
CA ILE A 41 3.12 6.00 -2.01
C ILE A 41 4.06 6.30 -0.84
N ALA A 42 3.56 6.11 0.38
CA ALA A 42 4.28 6.40 1.61
C ALA A 42 4.92 5.15 2.24
N GLU A 43 4.36 3.96 1.97
CA GLU A 43 4.91 2.68 2.43
C GLU A 43 4.52 1.56 1.46
N PHE A 44 5.51 0.87 0.88
CA PHE A 44 5.26 -0.25 -0.02
C PHE A 44 6.49 -1.16 -0.07
N ARG A 45 6.52 -2.20 0.77
CA ARG A 45 7.67 -3.11 0.93
C ARG A 45 8.21 -3.68 -0.40
N GLU A 46 7.32 -4.04 -1.33
CA GLU A 46 7.72 -4.64 -2.61
C GLU A 46 8.33 -3.63 -3.59
N ALA A 47 8.15 -2.32 -3.37
CA ALA A 47 8.58 -1.27 -4.29
C ALA A 47 9.63 -0.32 -3.71
N MET A 48 9.71 -0.18 -2.39
CA MET A 48 10.56 0.79 -1.71
C MET A 48 10.96 0.35 -0.29
N SER A 49 11.99 0.99 0.26
CA SER A 49 12.52 0.66 1.60
C SER A 49 12.03 1.60 2.70
N GLU A 50 11.50 2.75 2.30
CA GLU A 50 10.99 3.81 3.14
C GLU A 50 9.68 3.38 3.80
N THR A 51 9.53 3.79 5.06
CA THR A 51 8.32 3.58 5.86
C THR A 51 7.79 4.92 6.34
N ALA A 52 6.49 5.01 6.59
CA ALA A 52 5.85 6.25 6.99
C ALA A 52 4.92 6.05 8.19
N PRO A 53 5.03 6.89 9.24
CA PRO A 53 4.21 6.75 10.44
C PRO A 53 2.74 7.16 10.24
N ARG A 54 2.36 7.64 9.05
CA ARG A 54 1.02 8.13 8.76
C ARG A 54 0.70 8.01 7.27
N PHE A 55 -0.51 7.53 7.00
CA PHE A 55 -1.12 7.40 5.68
C PHE A 55 -2.61 7.73 5.80
N ASP A 56 -3.24 8.08 4.68
CA ASP A 56 -4.67 8.36 4.58
C ASP A 56 -5.47 7.10 4.20
N ILE A 57 -4.85 6.19 3.44
CA ILE A 57 -5.46 4.92 2.99
C ILE A 57 -4.44 3.78 3.19
N ALA A 58 -4.87 2.71 3.83
CA ALA A 58 -4.10 1.47 3.94
C ALA A 58 -4.74 0.37 3.08
N PHE A 59 -3.95 -0.20 2.18
CA PHE A 59 -4.31 -1.43 1.47
C PHE A 59 -3.72 -2.60 2.23
N VAL A 60 -4.60 -3.46 2.78
CA VAL A 60 -4.20 -4.62 3.56
C VAL A 60 -4.55 -5.88 2.78
N GLU A 61 -3.56 -6.75 2.56
CA GLU A 61 -3.78 -8.07 1.94
C GLU A 61 -3.49 -9.22 2.90
N GLY A 62 -3.96 -10.41 2.51
CA GLY A 62 -3.81 -11.62 3.29
C GLY A 62 -4.89 -11.77 4.37
N SER A 63 -4.81 -12.91 5.07
CA SER A 63 -5.75 -13.25 6.14
C SER A 63 -5.16 -13.00 7.51
N ILE A 64 -6.02 -12.80 8.51
CA ILE A 64 -5.63 -12.79 9.91
C ILE A 64 -5.54 -14.23 10.39
N HIS A 65 -4.33 -14.74 10.59
CA HIS A 65 -4.09 -16.15 10.93
C HIS A 65 -3.52 -16.33 12.33
N ARG A 66 -2.68 -15.38 12.77
CA ARG A 66 -1.99 -15.39 14.07
C ARG A 66 -2.38 -14.16 14.88
N GLU A 67 -2.21 -14.22 16.19
CA GLU A 67 -2.48 -13.07 17.08
C GLU A 67 -1.66 -11.84 16.69
N ILE A 68 -0.42 -12.01 16.23
CA ILE A 68 0.41 -10.92 15.73
C ILE A 68 -0.18 -10.20 14.51
N ASP A 69 -0.99 -10.88 13.68
CA ASP A 69 -1.66 -10.25 12.54
C ASP A 69 -2.78 -9.31 13.04
N VAL A 70 -3.45 -9.66 14.15
CA VAL A 70 -4.44 -8.80 14.81
C VAL A 70 -3.78 -7.56 15.41
N GLU A 71 -2.62 -7.73 16.03
CA GLU A 71 -1.83 -6.62 16.58
C GLU A 71 -1.38 -5.68 15.47
N ARG A 72 -0.78 -6.21 14.40
CA ARG A 72 -0.34 -5.43 13.23
C ARG A 72 -1.48 -4.69 12.52
N LEU A 73 -2.69 -5.28 12.45
CA LEU A 73 -3.84 -4.64 11.80
C LEU A 73 -4.39 -3.44 12.60
N ARG A 74 -4.15 -3.41 13.92
CA ARG A 74 -4.70 -2.38 14.82
C ARG A 74 -3.74 -1.20 15.05
N ASP A 75 -2.47 -1.36 14.73
CA ASP A 75 -1.46 -0.30 14.73
C ASP A 75 -1.78 0.75 13.65
#